data_AF-A0A378VUH5-F1
#
_entry.id   AF-A0A378VUH5-F1
#
_cell.length_a   1.000
_cell.length_b   1.000
_cell.length_c   1.000
_cell.angle_alpha   90.00
_cell.angle_beta   90.00
_cell.angle_gamma   90.00
#
_symmetry.space_group_name_H-M   'P 1'
#
loop_
_entity.id
_entity.type
_entity.pdbx_description
1 polymer ?
#
loop_
_entity_poly.entity_id
_entity_poly.type
_entity_poly.pdbx_seq_one_letter_code
_entity_poly.pdbx_strand_id
1 'polypeptide(L)'
;MNRLDQLGIRINLICNVFDKWIGQQDLNYNLFTVLYTLATEGSRTQKHIGEEWSLPKQTVSGVCKTLAGQGLIEWQEGEQDRRERLLSLTEKGKVHAAPLTENAQEFSDKVFSTFGDKRTTRLFADLDALAEVMEKQSRKIKNRGTNMWKMLKHIAKTHRKRLIGTFSPVGLENLLMLGYPVFGGWAINAVIAGRVWQALLYALVVF
;
A
#
# COMPACT_ATOMS: atom_id res chain seq x y z
N MET A 1 19.66 -6.80 17.20
CA MET A 1 18.88 -6.04 16.19
C MET A 1 19.21 -6.59 14.82
N ASN A 2 18.23 -7.07 14.05
CA ASN A 2 18.48 -7.69 12.74
C ASN A 2 18.93 -6.61 11.73
N ARG A 3 19.63 -7.03 10.67
CA ARG A 3 20.05 -6.16 9.55
C ARG A 3 18.86 -5.43 8.91
N LEU A 4 17.70 -6.07 8.82
CA LEU A 4 16.49 -5.44 8.27
C LEU A 4 16.01 -4.29 9.16
N ASP A 5 16.00 -4.47 10.47
CA ASP A 5 15.64 -3.40 11.42
C ASP A 5 16.61 -2.21 11.29
N GLN A 6 17.91 -2.51 11.20
CA GLN A 6 18.96 -1.52 11.05
C GLN A 6 18.83 -0.71 9.76
N LEU A 7 18.47 -1.36 8.65
CA LEU A 7 18.19 -0.72 7.38
C LEU A 7 16.96 0.18 7.48
N GLY A 8 15.84 -0.35 7.99
CA GLY A 8 14.58 0.40 8.11
C GLY A 8 14.72 1.66 8.97
N ILE A 9 15.42 1.57 10.10
CA ILE A 9 15.68 2.74 10.96
C ILE A 9 16.46 3.82 10.22
N ARG A 10 17.49 3.45 9.44
CA ARG A 10 18.34 4.40 8.71
C ARG A 10 17.62 5.05 7.53
N ILE A 11 16.86 4.26 6.77
CA ILE A 11 16.03 4.79 5.68
C ILE A 11 15.02 5.79 6.25
N ASN A 12 14.29 5.41 7.30
CA ASN A 12 13.31 6.30 7.93
C ASN A 12 13.97 7.57 8.50
N LEU A 13 15.17 7.48 9.08
CA LEU A 13 15.91 8.65 9.53
C LEU A 13 16.19 9.62 8.37
N ILE A 14 16.67 9.11 7.23
CA ILE A 14 16.95 9.93 6.05
C ILE A 14 15.66 10.54 5.50
N CYS A 15 14.59 9.75 5.37
CA CYS A 15 13.28 10.25 4.94
C CYS A 15 12.77 11.36 5.86
N ASN A 16 12.84 11.18 7.18
CA ASN A 16 12.40 12.18 8.15
C ASN A 16 13.23 13.48 8.08
N VAL A 17 14.54 13.38 7.86
CA VAL A 17 15.40 14.57 7.72
C VAL A 17 15.07 15.30 6.41
N PHE A 18 14.83 14.56 5.34
CA PHE A 18 14.41 15.12 4.06
C PHE A 18 13.04 15.80 4.15
N ASP A 19 12.05 15.14 4.77
CA ASP A 19 10.73 15.71 5.03
C ASP A 19 10.79 16.95 5.91
N LYS A 20 11.69 16.97 6.90
CA LYS A 20 11.91 18.15 7.74
C LYS A 20 12.46 19.32 6.93
N TRP A 21 13.40 19.06 6.02
CA TRP A 21 13.93 20.10 5.12
C TRP A 21 12.85 20.60 4.14
N ILE A 22 12.02 19.70 3.59
CA ILE A 22 10.87 20.08 2.74
C ILE A 22 9.89 20.96 3.53
N GLY A 23 9.62 20.62 4.80
CA GLY A 23 8.76 21.41 5.68
C GLY A 23 9.28 22.81 5.96
N GLN A 24 10.59 23.05 5.86
CA GLN A 24 11.18 24.40 5.96
C GLN A 24 10.87 25.28 4.75
N GLN A 25 10.38 24.68 3.66
CA GLN A 25 9.93 25.37 2.44
C GLN A 25 8.41 25.59 2.45
N ASP A 26 7.73 25.39 3.59
CA ASP A 26 6.27 25.42 3.74
C ASP A 26 5.53 24.43 2.81
N LEU A 27 6.20 23.33 2.46
CA LEU A 27 5.67 22.26 1.62
C LEU A 27 5.57 20.95 2.40
N ASN A 28 4.72 20.04 1.91
CA ASN A 28 4.81 18.63 2.27
C ASN A 28 5.46 17.84 1.13
N TYR A 29 5.91 16.62 1.42
CA TYR A 29 6.58 15.76 0.45
C TYR A 29 5.82 15.64 -0.88
N ASN A 30 4.51 15.42 -0.84
CA ASN A 30 3.72 15.21 -2.05
C ASN A 30 3.61 16.47 -2.93
N LEU A 31 3.48 17.66 -2.31
CA LEU A 31 3.50 18.93 -3.04
C LEU A 31 4.89 19.20 -3.62
N PHE A 32 5.92 18.95 -2.82
CA PHE A 32 7.32 19.08 -3.22
C PHE A 32 7.61 18.25 -4.47
N THR A 33 7.26 16.95 -4.50
CA THR A 33 7.58 16.08 -5.64
C THR A 33 6.97 16.59 -6.94
N VAL A 34 5.74 17.12 -6.92
CA VAL A 34 5.10 17.65 -8.14
C VAL A 34 5.74 18.97 -8.58
N LEU A 35 5.89 19.93 -7.65
CA LEU A 35 6.44 21.24 -7.99
C LEU A 35 7.91 21.16 -8.42
N TYR A 36 8.71 20.40 -7.67
CA TYR A 36 10.13 20.22 -7.94
C TYR A 36 10.36 19.57 -9.31
N THR A 37 9.68 18.45 -9.60
CA THR A 37 9.81 17.77 -10.90
C THR A 37 9.43 18.68 -12.06
N LEU A 38 8.31 19.40 -11.96
CA LEU A 38 7.88 20.30 -13.03
C LEU A 38 8.82 21.52 -13.20
N ALA A 39 9.49 21.93 -12.13
CA ALA A 39 10.46 23.03 -12.16
C ALA A 39 11.81 22.60 -12.75
N THR A 40 12.29 21.39 -12.44
CA THR A 40 13.61 20.91 -12.88
C THR A 40 13.56 20.23 -14.24
N GLU A 41 12.47 19.54 -14.58
CA GLU A 41 12.34 18.75 -15.81
C GLU A 41 11.38 19.33 -16.85
N GLY A 42 10.62 20.36 -16.47
CA GLY A 42 9.56 20.92 -17.29
C GLY A 42 8.33 20.02 -17.37
N SER A 43 7.65 20.04 -18.52
CA SER A 43 6.35 19.38 -18.66
C SER A 43 6.45 17.84 -18.54
N ARG A 44 5.68 17.26 -17.63
CA ARG A 44 5.66 15.81 -17.34
C ARG A 44 4.24 15.30 -17.08
N THR A 45 4.06 13.98 -17.22
CA THR A 45 2.77 13.34 -16.90
C THR A 45 2.66 13.03 -15.40
N GLN A 46 1.43 12.89 -14.89
CA GLN A 46 1.21 12.41 -13.51
C GLN A 46 1.79 11.01 -13.28
N LYS A 47 1.82 10.19 -14.34
CA LYS A 47 2.37 8.84 -14.29
C LYS A 47 3.87 8.90 -14.04
N HIS A 48 4.60 9.74 -14.79
CA HIS A 48 6.03 9.96 -14.60
C HIS A 48 6.36 10.34 -13.16
N ILE A 49 5.70 11.38 -12.63
CA ILE A 49 5.92 11.85 -11.26
C ILE A 49 5.62 10.74 -10.23
N GLY A 50 4.55 9.96 -10.45
CA GLY A 50 4.20 8.85 -9.57
C GLY A 50 5.20 7.70 -9.59
N GLU A 51 5.75 7.37 -10.75
CA GLU A 51 6.74 6.31 -10.90
C GLU A 51 8.09 6.73 -10.33
N GLU A 52 8.55 7.94 -10.66
CA GLU A 52 9.83 8.50 -10.21
C GLU A 52 9.91 8.63 -8.69
N TRP A 53 8.88 9.20 -8.06
CA TRP A 53 8.84 9.41 -6.62
C TRP A 53 8.17 8.28 -5.85
N SER A 54 7.85 7.17 -6.52
CA SER A 54 7.15 6.00 -5.94
C SER A 54 5.84 6.37 -5.22
N LEU A 55 5.08 7.31 -5.77
CA LEU A 55 3.82 7.80 -5.22
C LEU A 55 2.59 7.09 -5.82
N PRO A 56 1.57 6.76 -5.00
CA PRO A 56 0.31 6.23 -5.52
C PRO A 56 -0.36 7.21 -6.49
N LYS A 57 -0.96 6.68 -7.56
CA LYS A 57 -1.68 7.46 -8.58
C LYS A 57 -2.74 8.39 -7.98
N GLN A 58 -3.45 7.93 -6.94
CA GLN A 58 -4.47 8.70 -6.24
C GLN A 58 -3.87 9.93 -5.54
N THR A 59 -2.70 9.76 -4.91
CA THR A 59 -1.99 10.83 -4.23
C THR A 59 -1.55 11.89 -5.23
N VAL A 60 -0.87 11.50 -6.31
CA VAL A 60 -0.41 12.45 -7.35
C VAL A 60 -1.60 13.19 -7.96
N SER A 61 -2.67 12.47 -8.31
CA SER A 61 -3.88 13.10 -8.87
C SER A 61 -4.51 14.12 -7.92
N GLY A 62 -4.57 13.80 -6.62
CA GLY A 62 -5.09 14.72 -5.59
C GLY A 62 -4.23 16.00 -5.48
N VAL A 63 -2.92 15.83 -5.40
CA VAL A 63 -1.96 16.95 -5.32
C VAL A 63 -2.06 17.85 -6.54
N CYS A 64 -2.11 17.27 -7.74
CA CYS A 64 -2.25 18.04 -8.97
C CYS A 64 -3.56 18.85 -8.99
N LYS A 65 -4.67 18.31 -8.48
CA LYS A 65 -5.92 19.08 -8.39
C LYS A 65 -5.78 20.27 -7.45
N THR A 66 -5.11 20.08 -6.31
CA THR A 66 -4.85 21.16 -5.34
C THR A 66 -3.99 22.26 -5.95
N LEU A 67 -2.86 21.91 -6.56
CA LEU A 67 -1.95 22.87 -7.18
C LEU A 67 -2.58 23.59 -8.38
N ALA A 68 -3.40 22.90 -9.17
CA ALA A 68 -4.16 23.51 -10.26
C ALA A 68 -5.22 24.49 -9.73
N GLY A 69 -5.92 24.14 -8.65
CA GLY A 69 -6.87 25.04 -7.98
C GLY A 69 -6.22 26.30 -7.41
N GLN A 70 -4.92 26.24 -7.08
CA GLN A 70 -4.12 27.40 -6.67
C GLN A 70 -3.56 28.20 -7.87
N GLY A 71 -3.76 27.72 -9.10
CA GLY A 71 -3.24 28.31 -10.33
C GLY A 71 -1.74 28.16 -10.51
N LEU A 72 -1.11 27.17 -9.87
CA LEU A 72 0.34 26.93 -9.95
C LEU A 72 0.72 25.99 -11.09
N ILE A 73 -0.19 25.10 -11.48
CA ILE A 73 0.01 24.17 -12.59
C ILE A 73 -1.19 24.20 -13.53
N GLU A 74 -0.95 23.76 -14.75
CA GLU A 74 -1.97 23.62 -15.78
C GLU A 74 -1.79 22.31 -16.56
N TRP A 75 -2.86 21.85 -17.19
CA TRP A 75 -2.79 20.74 -18.13
C TRP A 75 -2.64 21.28 -19.54
N GLN A 76 -1.65 20.76 -20.25
CA GLN A 76 -1.43 21.05 -21.66
C GLN A 76 -1.83 19.83 -22.50
N GLU A 77 -2.45 20.06 -23.66
CA GLU A 77 -2.67 19.00 -24.64
C GLU A 77 -1.31 18.63 -25.25
N GLY A 78 -0.95 17.35 -25.22
CA GLY A 78 0.26 16.88 -25.87
C GLY A 78 0.16 17.03 -27.39
N GLU A 79 1.18 17.63 -28.02
CA GLU A 79 1.22 17.83 -29.48
C GLU A 79 1.19 16.51 -30.27
N GLN A 80 1.66 15.40 -29.68
CA GLN A 80 1.76 14.08 -30.32
C GLN A 80 0.65 13.10 -29.95
N ASP A 81 0.15 13.11 -28.70
CA ASP A 81 -0.93 12.23 -28.26
C ASP A 81 -1.87 12.95 -27.27
N ARG A 82 -3.09 13.25 -27.73
CA ARG A 82 -4.16 13.85 -26.92
C ARG A 82 -4.56 13.02 -25.69
N ARG A 83 -4.11 11.76 -25.59
CA ARG A 83 -4.37 10.88 -24.43
C ARG A 83 -3.42 11.13 -23.27
N GLU A 84 -2.24 11.69 -23.52
CA GLU A 84 -1.27 12.02 -22.48
C GLU A 84 -1.32 13.51 -22.17
N ARG A 85 -2.19 13.88 -21.21
CA ARG A 85 -2.22 15.25 -20.69
C ARG A 85 -0.94 15.52 -19.92
N LEU A 86 -0.12 16.41 -20.44
CA LEU A 86 1.06 16.91 -19.77
C LEU A 86 0.66 17.92 -18.70
N LEU A 87 1.40 17.93 -17.60
CA LEU A 87 1.35 19.00 -16.62
C LEU A 87 2.55 19.92 -16.83
N SER A 88 2.32 21.21 -16.67
CA SER A 88 3.36 22.24 -16.65
C SER A 88 3.10 23.22 -15.51
N LEU A 89 4.14 23.95 -15.11
CA LEU A 89 3.99 25.11 -14.23
C LEU A 89 3.43 26.28 -15.03
N THR A 90 2.46 26.97 -14.45
CA THR A 90 2.04 28.30 -14.93
C THR A 90 3.14 29.31 -14.62
N GLU A 91 3.05 30.54 -15.14
CA GLU A 91 3.97 31.62 -14.74
C GLU A 91 3.98 31.86 -13.22
N LYS A 92 2.80 31.81 -12.58
CA LYS A 92 2.68 31.87 -11.13
C LYS A 92 3.40 30.69 -10.45
N GLY A 93 3.25 29.49 -11.00
CA GLY A 93 3.94 28.28 -10.55
C GLY A 93 5.45 28.39 -10.65
N LYS A 94 5.98 28.92 -11.75
CA LYS A 94 7.43 29.14 -11.95
C LYS A 94 7.99 30.09 -10.91
N VAL A 95 7.33 31.24 -10.68
CA VAL A 95 7.73 32.21 -9.65
C VAL A 95 7.70 31.57 -8.26
N HIS A 96 6.69 30.73 -7.98
CA HIS A 96 6.59 30.03 -6.70
C HIS A 96 7.65 28.93 -6.51
N ALA A 97 8.02 28.22 -7.57
CA ALA A 97 8.97 27.11 -7.54
C ALA A 97 10.44 27.53 -7.67
N ALA A 98 10.74 28.73 -8.17
CA ALA A 98 12.10 29.25 -8.28
C ALA A 98 12.91 29.19 -6.96
N PRO A 99 12.43 29.77 -5.83
CA PRO A 99 13.16 29.68 -4.56
C PRO A 99 13.30 28.24 -4.07
N LEU A 100 12.32 27.37 -4.39
CA LEU A 100 12.39 25.96 -4.03
C LEU A 100 13.56 25.25 -4.72
N THR A 101 13.72 25.47 -6.03
CA THR A 101 14.82 24.85 -6.80
C THR A 101 16.18 25.38 -6.39
N GLU A 102 16.29 26.67 -6.08
CA GLU A 102 17.53 27.29 -5.59
C GLU A 102 17.92 26.72 -4.24
N ASN A 103 16.97 26.67 -3.29
CA ASN A 103 17.21 26.09 -1.96
C ASN A 103 17.53 24.59 -2.05
N ALA A 104 16.89 23.85 -2.96
CA ALA A 104 17.18 22.44 -3.19
C ALA A 104 18.60 22.24 -3.72
N GLN A 105 19.03 23.08 -4.66
CA GLN A 105 20.38 23.03 -5.20
C GLN A 105 21.42 23.36 -4.13
N GLU A 106 21.22 24.43 -3.36
CA GLU A 106 22.13 24.82 -2.28
C GLU A 106 22.24 23.73 -1.21
N PHE A 107 21.11 23.13 -0.84
CA PHE A 107 21.08 22.02 0.11
C PHE A 107 21.82 20.79 -0.43
N SER A 108 21.55 20.43 -1.69
CA SER A 108 22.24 19.34 -2.40
C SER A 108 23.75 19.56 -2.40
N ASP A 109 24.22 20.75 -2.80
CA ASP A 109 25.64 21.08 -2.88
C ASP A 109 26.31 20.97 -1.51
N LYS A 110 25.70 21.50 -0.44
CA LYS A 110 26.25 21.42 0.92
C LYS A 110 26.31 19.99 1.44
N VAL A 111 25.25 19.20 1.22
CA VAL A 111 25.17 17.81 1.68
C VAL A 111 26.19 16.94 0.95
N PHE A 112 26.21 16.99 -0.38
CA PHE A 112 27.04 16.09 -1.18
C PHE A 112 28.51 16.52 -1.25
N SER A 113 28.83 17.82 -1.14
CA SER A 113 30.23 18.25 -0.98
C SER A 113 30.84 17.74 0.34
N THR A 114 30.06 17.71 1.41
CA THR A 114 30.49 17.19 2.71
C THR A 114 30.54 15.65 2.73
N PHE A 115 29.57 15.00 2.07
CA PHE A 115 29.48 13.54 2.03
C PHE A 115 30.51 12.90 1.08
N GLY A 116 30.84 13.62 0.00
CA GLY A 116 31.83 13.28 -1.01
C GLY A 116 31.28 12.43 -2.16
N ASP A 117 31.56 12.83 -3.41
CA ASP A 117 31.00 12.23 -4.64
C ASP A 117 31.21 10.72 -4.73
N LYS A 118 32.42 10.23 -4.47
CA LYS A 118 32.73 8.78 -4.52
C LYS A 118 31.85 7.99 -3.55
N ARG A 119 31.57 8.55 -2.37
CA ARG A 119 30.73 7.92 -1.35
C ARG A 119 29.26 7.99 -1.75
N THR A 120 28.82 9.11 -2.34
CA THR A 120 27.48 9.28 -2.91
C THR A 120 27.21 8.23 -3.98
N THR A 121 28.08 8.11 -4.99
CA THR A 121 27.94 7.13 -6.07
C THR A 121 27.87 5.71 -5.53
N ARG A 122 28.71 5.36 -4.56
CA ARG A 122 28.67 4.04 -3.92
C ARG A 122 27.38 3.82 -3.15
N LEU A 123 26.92 4.81 -2.38
CA LEU A 123 25.68 4.71 -1.63
C LEU A 123 24.49 4.44 -2.54
N PHE A 124 24.38 5.17 -3.65
CA PHE A 124 23.29 4.98 -4.61
C PHE A 124 23.34 3.59 -5.24
N ALA A 125 24.52 3.15 -5.71
CA ALA A 125 24.69 1.80 -6.24
C ALA A 125 24.33 0.70 -5.23
N ASP A 126 24.73 0.85 -3.96
CA ASP A 126 24.42 -0.10 -2.90
C ASP A 126 22.91 -0.12 -2.59
N LEU A 127 22.23 1.03 -2.60
CA LEU A 127 20.77 1.13 -2.40
C LEU A 127 19.99 0.51 -3.56
N ASP A 128 20.39 0.77 -4.81
CA ASP A 128 19.75 0.19 -6.00
C ASP A 128 19.87 -1.33 -6.02
N ALA A 129 21.08 -1.85 -5.78
CA ALA A 129 21.34 -3.28 -5.70
C ALA A 129 20.52 -3.93 -4.58
N LEU A 130 20.40 -3.25 -3.43
CA LEU A 130 19.62 -3.74 -2.30
C LEU A 130 18.11 -3.76 -2.62
N ALA A 131 17.59 -2.71 -3.27
CA ALA A 131 16.20 -2.64 -3.71
C ALA A 131 15.87 -3.77 -4.70
N GLU A 132 16.73 -4.03 -5.68
CA GLU A 132 16.55 -5.12 -6.64
C GLU A 132 16.51 -6.49 -5.93
N VAL A 133 17.43 -6.72 -4.99
CA VAL A 133 17.46 -7.96 -4.20
C VAL A 133 16.18 -8.11 -3.38
N MET A 134 15.74 -7.06 -2.69
CA MET A 134 14.51 -7.07 -1.89
C MET A 134 13.29 -7.38 -2.74
N GLU A 135 13.16 -6.74 -3.90
CA GLU A 135 12.05 -6.96 -4.82
C GLU A 135 12.03 -8.39 -5.35
N LYS A 136 13.20 -8.90 -5.78
CA LYS A 136 13.35 -10.27 -6.27
C LYS A 136 12.95 -11.30 -5.21
N GLN A 137 13.34 -11.11 -3.96
CA GLN A 137 12.95 -12.02 -2.88
C GLN A 137 11.45 -11.91 -2.57
N SER A 138 10.89 -10.70 -2.54
CA SER A 138 9.44 -10.48 -2.34
C SER A 138 8.61 -11.19 -3.41
N ARG A 139 8.98 -11.03 -4.69
CA ARG A 139 8.32 -11.74 -5.81
C ARG A 139 8.41 -13.26 -5.65
N LYS A 140 9.57 -13.80 -5.26
CA LYS A 140 9.73 -15.25 -5.00
C LYS A 140 8.82 -15.74 -3.87
N ILE A 141 8.72 -15.01 -2.77
CA ILE A 141 7.85 -15.36 -1.62
C ILE A 141 6.38 -15.37 -2.05
N LYS A 142 5.93 -14.34 -2.78
CA LYS A 142 4.57 -14.26 -3.32
C LYS A 142 4.24 -15.40 -4.27
N ASN A 143 5.18 -15.76 -5.15
CA ASN A 143 5.01 -16.89 -6.08
C ASN A 143 4.94 -18.23 -5.36
N ARG A 144 5.76 -18.44 -4.31
CA ARG A 144 5.69 -19.65 -3.47
C ARG A 144 4.31 -19.79 -2.81
N GLY A 145 3.80 -18.73 -2.19
CA GLY A 145 2.45 -18.74 -1.60
C GLY A 145 1.36 -19.06 -2.63
N THR A 146 1.45 -18.46 -3.81
CA THR A 146 0.50 -18.70 -4.91
C THR A 146 0.54 -20.16 -5.40
N ASN A 147 1.75 -20.72 -5.56
CA ASN A 147 1.94 -22.10 -5.98
C ASN A 147 1.48 -23.09 -4.91
N MET A 148 1.76 -22.81 -3.63
CA MET A 148 1.27 -23.61 -2.51
C MET A 148 -0.25 -23.63 -2.48
N TRP A 149 -0.92 -22.50 -2.70
CA TRP A 149 -2.38 -22.46 -2.75
C TRP A 149 -2.96 -23.23 -3.94
N LYS A 150 -2.32 -23.18 -5.11
CA LYS A 150 -2.66 -24.04 -6.25
C LYS A 150 -2.51 -25.53 -5.92
N MET A 151 -1.44 -25.90 -5.22
CA MET A 151 -1.20 -27.28 -4.78
C MET A 151 -2.25 -27.74 -3.76
N LEU A 152 -2.57 -26.92 -2.75
CA LEU A 152 -3.62 -27.20 -1.78
C LEU A 152 -4.99 -27.40 -2.45
N LYS A 153 -5.35 -26.53 -3.41
CA LYS A 153 -6.55 -26.72 -4.22
C LYS A 153 -6.54 -28.02 -5.01
N HIS A 154 -5.38 -28.39 -5.56
CA HIS A 154 -5.23 -29.64 -6.29
C HIS A 154 -5.43 -30.84 -5.37
N ILE A 155 -4.75 -30.89 -4.22
CA ILE A 155 -4.91 -31.94 -3.20
C ILE A 155 -6.37 -32.02 -2.74
N ALA A 156 -7.01 -30.88 -2.46
CA ALA A 156 -8.41 -30.82 -2.04
C ALA A 156 -9.36 -31.39 -3.11
N LYS A 157 -9.10 -31.13 -4.40
CA LYS A 157 -9.88 -31.68 -5.51
C LYS A 157 -9.65 -33.17 -5.69
N THR A 158 -8.40 -33.61 -5.63
CA THR A 158 -7.99 -35.01 -5.84
C THR A 158 -8.47 -35.93 -4.71
N HIS A 159 -8.42 -35.46 -3.45
CA HIS A 159 -8.82 -36.23 -2.27
C HIS A 159 -10.20 -35.82 -1.71
N ARG A 160 -11.03 -35.13 -2.50
CA ARG A 160 -12.32 -34.57 -2.06
C ARG A 160 -13.21 -35.58 -1.32
N LYS A 161 -13.31 -36.83 -1.80
CA LYS A 161 -14.14 -37.87 -1.17
C LYS A 161 -13.61 -38.29 0.21
N ARG A 162 -12.28 -38.43 0.36
CA ARG A 162 -11.66 -38.75 1.66
C ARG A 162 -11.77 -37.58 2.62
N LEU A 163 -11.55 -36.36 2.15
CA LEU A 163 -11.71 -35.14 2.94
C LEU A 163 -13.15 -34.98 3.46
N ILE A 164 -14.15 -35.15 2.59
CA ILE A 164 -15.55 -35.11 3.01
C ILE A 164 -15.81 -36.21 4.05
N GLY A 165 -15.39 -37.45 3.80
CA GLY A 165 -15.57 -38.54 4.75
C GLY A 165 -14.98 -38.28 6.15
N THR A 166 -13.78 -37.70 6.23
CA THR A 166 -13.11 -37.46 7.51
C THR A 166 -13.59 -36.20 8.22
N PHE A 167 -13.91 -35.13 7.49
CA PHE A 167 -14.31 -33.86 8.08
C PHE A 167 -15.83 -33.71 8.29
N SER A 168 -16.66 -34.50 7.60
CA SER A 168 -18.12 -34.46 7.79
C SER A 168 -18.57 -34.78 9.22
N PRO A 169 -18.04 -35.81 9.91
CA PRO A 169 -18.43 -36.09 11.30
C PRO A 169 -18.11 -34.93 12.25
N VAL A 170 -16.90 -34.36 12.14
CA VAL A 170 -16.46 -33.22 12.95
C VAL A 170 -17.29 -31.97 12.65
N GLY A 171 -17.68 -31.77 11.39
CA GLY A 171 -18.57 -30.68 10.99
C GLY A 171 -19.98 -30.86 11.54
N LEU A 172 -20.52 -32.08 11.53
CA LEU A 172 -21.83 -32.39 12.08
C LEU A 172 -21.87 -32.21 13.59
N GLU A 173 -20.83 -32.69 14.29
CA GLU A 173 -20.67 -32.50 15.73
C GLU A 173 -20.64 -31.01 16.11
N ASN A 174 -19.83 -30.21 15.43
CA ASN A 174 -19.78 -28.76 15.67
C ASN A 174 -21.10 -28.05 15.33
N LEU A 175 -21.83 -28.48 14.29
CA LEU A 175 -23.15 -27.94 13.95
C LEU A 175 -24.19 -28.26 15.03
N LEU A 176 -24.16 -29.48 15.56
CA LEU A 176 -25.03 -29.87 16.68
C LEU A 176 -24.69 -29.02 17.90
N MET A 177 -23.40 -28.90 18.28
CA MET A 177 -22.91 -28.03 19.35
C MET A 177 -23.43 -26.58 19.25
N LEU A 178 -23.43 -26.00 18.05
CA LEU A 178 -23.96 -24.65 17.82
C LEU A 178 -25.49 -24.58 17.81
N GLY A 179 -26.17 -25.68 17.44
CA GLY A 179 -27.63 -25.78 17.44
C GLY A 179 -28.24 -25.95 18.84
N TYR A 180 -27.51 -26.59 19.76
CA TYR A 180 -28.00 -26.89 21.13
C TYR A 180 -28.59 -25.66 21.86
N PRO A 181 -27.94 -24.48 21.89
CA PRO A 181 -28.51 -23.31 22.54
C PRO A 181 -29.81 -22.82 21.92
N VAL A 182 -29.97 -22.96 20.60
CA VAL A 182 -31.19 -22.56 19.88
C VAL A 182 -32.35 -23.49 20.23
N PHE A 183 -32.11 -24.80 20.20
CA PHE A 183 -33.09 -25.80 20.62
C PHE A 183 -33.43 -25.66 22.11
N GLY A 184 -32.45 -25.34 22.95
CA GLY A 184 -32.65 -25.10 24.39
C GLY A 184 -33.52 -23.87 24.65
N GLY A 185 -33.26 -22.77 23.96
CA GLY A 185 -34.10 -21.56 24.03
C GLY A 185 -35.53 -21.82 23.55
N TRP A 186 -35.70 -22.59 22.46
CA TRP A 186 -37.02 -22.97 21.96
C TRP A 186 -37.80 -23.84 22.96
N ALA A 187 -37.13 -24.80 23.60
CA ALA A 187 -37.72 -25.66 24.62
C ALA A 187 -38.18 -24.86 25.85
N ILE A 188 -37.35 -23.95 26.35
CA ILE A 188 -37.69 -23.07 27.47
C ILE A 188 -38.92 -22.22 27.13
N ASN A 189 -38.96 -21.62 25.94
CA ASN A 189 -40.10 -20.84 25.48
C ASN A 189 -41.39 -21.69 25.36
N ALA A 190 -41.30 -22.94 24.92
CA ALA A 190 -42.44 -23.84 24.83
C ALA A 190 -43.00 -24.23 26.21
N VAL A 191 -42.13 -24.40 27.22
CA VAL A 191 -42.54 -24.64 28.62
C VAL A 191 -43.27 -23.42 29.19
N ILE A 192 -42.72 -22.22 28.99
CA ILE A 192 -43.34 -20.96 29.44
C ILE A 192 -44.73 -20.76 28.80
N ALA A 193 -44.91 -21.19 27.55
CA ALA A 193 -46.18 -21.14 26.83
C ALA A 193 -47.17 -22.28 27.16
N GLY A 194 -46.84 -23.17 28.10
CA GLY A 194 -47.70 -24.29 28.51
C GLY A 194 -47.81 -25.44 27.49
N ARG A 195 -47.00 -25.43 26.43
CA ARG A 195 -47.02 -26.44 25.35
C ARG A 195 -45.98 -27.52 25.59
N VAL A 196 -46.19 -28.30 26.64
CA VAL A 196 -45.23 -29.31 27.15
C VAL A 196 -44.84 -30.34 26.08
N TRP A 197 -45.75 -30.71 25.18
CA TRP A 197 -45.45 -31.63 24.08
C TRP A 197 -44.36 -31.12 23.12
N GLN A 198 -44.27 -29.80 22.92
CA GLN A 198 -43.24 -29.19 22.08
C GLN A 198 -41.89 -29.13 22.81
N ALA A 199 -41.89 -28.93 24.14
CA ALA A 199 -40.69 -29.01 24.95
C ALA A 199 -40.09 -30.43 25.00
N LEU A 200 -40.93 -31.47 24.93
CA LEU A 200 -40.47 -32.87 24.91
C LEU A 200 -39.70 -33.24 23.64
N LEU A 201 -39.88 -32.52 22.52
CA LEU A 201 -39.07 -32.70 21.31
C LEU A 201 -37.60 -32.31 21.52
N TYR A 202 -37.29 -31.49 22.53
CA TYR A 202 -35.92 -31.15 22.89
C TYR A 202 -35.14 -32.37 23.43
N ALA A 203 -35.81 -33.26 24.17
CA ALA A 203 -35.20 -34.47 24.71
C ALA A 203 -34.73 -35.43 23.61
N LEU A 204 -35.35 -35.40 22.43
CA LEU A 204 -34.97 -36.18 21.24
C LEU A 204 -33.76 -35.62 20.47
N VAL A 205 -33.37 -34.37 20.73
CA VAL A 205 -32.19 -33.72 20.11
C VAL A 205 -30.96 -33.82 21.02
N VAL A 206 -31.19 -34.03 22.33
CA VAL A 206 -30.15 -34.12 23.37
C VAL A 206 -29.65 -35.55 23.61
N PHE A 207 -30.49 -36.55 23.34
CA PHE A 207 -30.15 -37.98 23.39
C PHE A 207 -29.93 -38.54 21.98
#